data_AF-A0A136MZB1-F1
#
_entry.id   AF-A0A136MZB1-F1
#
_cell.length_a   1.000
_cell.length_b   1.000
_cell.length_c   1.000
_cell.angle_alpha   90.00
_cell.angle_beta   90.00
_cell.angle_gamma   90.00
#
_symmetry.space_group_name_H-M   'P 1'
#
loop_
_entity.id
_entity.type
_entity.pdbx_description
1 polymer ?
#
loop_
_entity_poly.entity_id
_entity_poly.type
_entity_poly.pdbx_seq_one_letter_code
_entity_poly.pdbx_strand_id
1 'polypeptide(L)'
;MNSVPSDRQFSASKPDDNRVNLYKRADFKYCRSCYNHPAGKVGVALTDAMIQHGYLQVKDHGFEITSKGHTFFNNLGIDIDSLKTTQRPLARICTDWSEKMPHLAGSLGDAFLSQLLKRQYLTRTTVRRVLRVTDAGRDWAKKTLHIDL
;
A
#
# COMPACT_ATOMS: atom_id res chain seq x y z
N MET A 1 61.36 -20.23 22.72
CA MET A 1 60.59 -19.72 23.86
C MET A 1 60.12 -18.33 23.50
N ASN A 2 58.80 -18.20 23.34
CA ASN A 2 57.95 -17.01 23.47
C ASN A 2 58.22 -15.80 22.55
N SER A 3 57.25 -15.05 22.04
CA SER A 3 55.82 -15.17 21.73
C SER A 3 55.47 -13.77 21.19
N VAL A 4 54.75 -13.68 20.07
CA VAL A 4 54.20 -12.42 19.54
C VAL A 4 53.09 -11.90 20.46
N PRO A 5 52.86 -10.58 20.54
CA PRO A 5 51.52 -10.08 20.23
C PRO A 5 51.64 -8.82 19.34
N SER A 6 51.14 -8.77 18.10
CA SER A 6 49.73 -8.83 17.65
C SER A 6 48.92 -7.68 18.24
N ASP A 7 49.08 -6.50 17.63
CA ASP A 7 48.19 -5.35 17.79
C ASP A 7 46.79 -5.74 17.33
N ARG A 8 45.93 -6.12 18.28
CA ARG A 8 44.50 -6.33 18.04
C ARG A 8 43.78 -4.99 18.02
N GLN A 9 43.26 -4.70 16.84
CA GLN A 9 42.28 -3.68 16.53
C GLN A 9 41.12 -3.64 17.55
N PHE A 10 40.77 -2.43 17.98
CA PHE A 10 39.53 -2.13 18.67
C PHE A 10 38.33 -2.47 17.77
N SER A 11 37.57 -3.49 18.15
CA SER A 11 36.28 -3.82 17.56
C SER A 11 35.19 -2.94 18.18
N ALA A 12 34.70 -1.94 17.43
CA ALA A 12 33.45 -1.26 17.76
C ALA A 12 32.29 -2.25 17.63
N SER A 13 31.57 -2.49 18.72
CA SER A 13 30.36 -3.31 18.76
C SER A 13 29.25 -2.67 17.91
N LYS A 14 28.66 -3.46 17.00
CA LYS A 14 27.49 -3.04 16.20
C LYS A 14 26.26 -2.92 17.12
N PRO A 15 25.38 -1.91 16.90
CA PRO A 15 24.18 -1.76 17.70
C PRO A 15 23.17 -2.89 17.44
N ASP A 16 22.41 -3.22 18.47
CA ASP A 16 21.42 -4.30 18.56
C ASP A 16 20.30 -4.18 17.49
N ASP A 17 20.19 -5.21 16.64
CA ASP A 17 19.34 -5.34 15.42
C ASP A 17 17.83 -5.46 15.72
N ASN A 18 17.44 -5.52 17.00
CA ASN A 18 16.04 -5.78 17.36
C ASN A 18 15.08 -4.64 16.97
N ARG A 19 15.54 -3.39 16.98
CA ARG A 19 14.72 -2.22 16.59
C ARG A 19 14.40 -2.21 15.09
N VAL A 20 15.37 -2.56 14.25
CA VAL A 20 15.21 -2.58 12.78
C VAL A 20 14.14 -3.59 12.36
N ASN A 21 14.03 -4.70 13.09
CA ASN A 21 13.04 -5.74 12.82
C ASN A 21 11.61 -5.34 13.26
N LEU A 22 11.48 -4.61 14.37
CA LEU A 22 10.22 -4.04 14.83
C LEU A 22 9.68 -2.95 13.88
N TYR A 23 10.54 -2.04 13.41
CA TYR A 23 10.17 -1.03 12.39
C TYR A 23 9.77 -1.70 11.06
N LYS A 24 10.48 -2.74 10.61
CA LYS A 24 10.07 -3.54 9.44
C LYS A 24 8.66 -4.12 9.60
N ARG A 25 8.27 -4.58 10.80
CA ARG A 25 6.93 -5.13 11.04
C ARG A 25 5.86 -4.05 11.14
N ALA A 26 6.15 -2.93 11.79
CA ALA A 26 5.23 -1.79 11.89
C ALA A 26 4.99 -1.15 10.51
N ASP A 27 6.04 -0.90 9.75
CA ASP A 27 5.97 -0.32 8.41
C ASP A 27 5.22 -1.25 7.45
N PHE A 28 5.47 -2.56 7.51
CA PHE A 28 4.76 -3.55 6.67
C PHE A 28 3.26 -3.67 7.02
N LYS A 29 2.91 -3.51 8.30
CA LYS A 29 1.49 -3.45 8.71
C LYS A 29 0.83 -2.13 8.30
N TYR A 30 1.57 -1.03 8.35
CA TYR A 30 1.06 0.29 8.02
C TYR A 30 0.77 0.43 6.52
N CYS A 31 1.77 0.24 5.65
CA CYS A 31 1.60 0.38 4.20
C CYS A 31 2.45 -0.62 3.41
N ARG A 32 1.79 -1.44 2.60
CA ARG A 32 2.46 -2.43 1.75
C ARG A 32 1.69 -2.69 0.47
N SER A 33 2.27 -3.48 -0.42
CA SER A 33 1.51 -4.13 -1.48
C SER A 33 1.07 -5.55 -1.08
N CYS A 34 -0.20 -5.88 -1.29
CA CYS A 34 -0.67 -7.25 -1.38
C CYS A 34 -0.57 -7.68 -2.84
N TYR A 35 0.53 -8.33 -3.23
CA TYR A 35 0.89 -8.49 -4.65
C TYR A 35 0.98 -7.14 -5.37
N ASN A 36 0.02 -6.84 -6.24
CA ASN A 36 -0.05 -5.68 -7.09
C ASN A 36 -1.04 -4.60 -6.61
N HIS A 37 -1.65 -4.71 -5.43
CA HIS A 37 -2.59 -3.69 -4.93
C HIS A 37 -2.23 -3.20 -3.51
N PRO A 38 -2.68 -2.00 -3.09
CA PRO A 38 -2.33 -1.45 -1.78
C PRO A 38 -2.98 -2.25 -0.63
N ALA A 39 -2.26 -2.40 0.48
CA ALA A 39 -2.68 -3.18 1.64
C ALA A 39 -2.05 -2.65 2.94
N GLY A 40 -2.32 -3.32 4.05
CA GLY A 40 -2.07 -2.81 5.40
C GLY A 40 -3.10 -1.77 5.80
N LYS A 41 -2.85 -1.07 6.90
CA LYS A 41 -3.71 -0.01 7.42
C LYS A 41 -4.09 1.01 6.35
N VAL A 42 -3.14 1.43 5.53
CA VAL A 42 -3.37 2.39 4.42
C VAL A 42 -4.27 1.80 3.34
N GLY A 43 -4.03 0.57 2.89
CA GLY A 43 -4.86 -0.04 1.84
C GLY A 43 -6.32 -0.25 2.27
N VAL A 44 -6.53 -0.63 3.54
CA VAL A 44 -7.86 -0.73 4.14
C VAL A 44 -8.50 0.65 4.25
N ALA A 45 -7.81 1.66 4.80
CA ALA A 45 -8.35 3.00 4.96
C ALA A 45 -8.75 3.65 3.62
N LEU A 46 -7.94 3.47 2.58
CA LEU A 46 -8.27 3.95 1.23
C LEU A 46 -9.53 3.28 0.68
N THR A 47 -9.66 1.96 0.87
CA THR A 47 -10.83 1.20 0.38
C THR A 47 -12.09 1.59 1.14
N ASP A 48 -12.01 1.67 2.46
CA ASP A 48 -13.12 2.07 3.33
C ASP A 48 -13.60 3.49 3.00
N ALA A 49 -12.68 4.44 2.82
CA ALA A 49 -13.04 5.78 2.36
C ALA A 49 -13.74 5.76 1.00
N MET A 50 -13.27 4.95 0.04
CA MET A 50 -13.95 4.83 -1.25
C MET A 50 -15.38 4.28 -1.13
N ILE A 51 -15.64 3.38 -0.18
CA ILE A 51 -16.98 2.87 0.11
C ILE A 51 -17.84 3.97 0.75
N GLN A 52 -17.33 4.66 1.76
CA GLN A 52 -18.04 5.75 2.46
C GLN A 52 -18.40 6.91 1.53
N HIS A 53 -17.52 7.23 0.58
CA HIS A 53 -17.78 8.24 -0.45
C HIS A 53 -18.72 7.76 -1.56
N GLY A 54 -19.11 6.48 -1.56
CA GLY A 54 -19.94 5.87 -2.58
C GLY A 54 -19.25 5.71 -3.93
N TYR A 55 -17.92 5.63 -3.97
CA TYR A 55 -17.17 5.30 -5.19
C TYR A 55 -17.21 3.79 -5.46
N LEU A 56 -17.20 2.99 -4.40
CA LEU A 56 -17.33 1.55 -4.44
C LEU A 56 -18.56 1.12 -3.63
N GLN A 57 -19.26 0.11 -4.12
CA GLN A 57 -20.29 -0.60 -3.35
C GLN A 57 -19.84 -2.04 -3.10
N VAL A 58 -19.94 -2.50 -1.86
CA VAL A 58 -19.68 -3.90 -1.52
C VAL A 58 -20.80 -4.78 -2.10
N LYS A 59 -20.42 -5.82 -2.84
CA LYS A 59 -21.31 -6.87 -3.36
C LYS A 59 -20.76 -8.24 -2.95
N ASP A 60 -21.56 -9.29 -3.11
CA ASP A 60 -21.28 -10.64 -2.60
C ASP A 60 -19.90 -11.19 -3.01
N HIS A 61 -19.35 -10.78 -4.16
CA HIS A 61 -18.10 -11.32 -4.69
C HIS A 61 -17.03 -10.25 -5.00
N GLY A 62 -17.23 -8.99 -4.57
CA GLY A 62 -16.29 -7.93 -4.89
C GLY A 62 -16.81 -6.53 -4.63
N PHE A 63 -16.29 -5.59 -5.41
CA PHE A 63 -16.74 -4.22 -5.41
C PHE A 63 -17.38 -3.89 -6.75
N GLU A 64 -18.51 -3.21 -6.72
CA GLU A 64 -19.06 -2.55 -7.89
C GLU A 64 -18.61 -1.09 -7.89
N ILE A 65 -18.15 -0.60 -9.04
CA ILE A 65 -17.78 0.81 -9.19
C ILE A 65 -19.04 1.59 -9.56
N THR A 66 -19.40 2.58 -8.76
CA THR A 66 -20.55 3.43 -9.04
C THR A 66 -20.23 4.44 -10.15
N SER A 67 -21.23 5.13 -10.69
CA SER A 67 -20.99 6.25 -11.62
C SER A 67 -20.07 7.33 -11.02
N LYS A 68 -20.19 7.59 -9.72
CA LYS A 68 -19.31 8.52 -8.99
C LYS A 68 -17.88 7.97 -8.92
N GLY A 69 -17.75 6.66 -8.68
CA GLY A 69 -16.46 5.96 -8.68
C GLY A 69 -15.77 6.00 -10.04
N HIS A 70 -16.53 5.80 -11.12
CA HIS A 70 -16.03 5.94 -12.49
C HIS A 70 -15.37 7.31 -12.72
N THR A 71 -16.07 8.40 -12.37
CA THR A 71 -15.52 9.76 -12.46
C THR A 71 -14.28 9.93 -11.59
N PHE A 72 -14.32 9.45 -10.35
CA PHE A 72 -13.17 9.52 -9.43
C PHE A 72 -11.92 8.82 -10.01
N PHE A 73 -12.06 7.59 -10.48
CA PHE A 73 -10.95 6.82 -11.02
C PHE A 73 -10.44 7.40 -12.34
N ASN A 74 -11.32 7.87 -13.22
CA ASN A 74 -10.91 8.57 -14.44
C ASN A 74 -10.11 9.84 -14.13
N ASN A 75 -10.55 10.65 -13.15
CA ASN A 75 -9.82 11.85 -12.70
C ASN A 75 -8.44 11.50 -12.11
N LEU A 76 -8.31 10.33 -11.49
CA LEU A 76 -7.03 9.81 -11.02
C LEU A 76 -6.13 9.31 -12.17
N GLY A 77 -6.69 9.13 -13.37
CA GLY A 77 -6.02 8.65 -14.58
C GLY A 77 -6.18 7.14 -14.82
N ILE A 78 -7.24 6.53 -14.29
CA ILE A 78 -7.56 5.11 -14.46
C ILE A 78 -8.79 4.98 -15.34
N ASP A 79 -8.59 4.50 -16.56
CA ASP A 79 -9.68 4.19 -17.48
C ASP A 79 -10.33 2.85 -17.12
N ILE A 80 -11.48 2.92 -16.44
CA ILE A 80 -12.22 1.74 -15.99
C ILE A 80 -12.70 0.87 -17.16
N ASP A 81 -13.09 1.46 -18.28
CA ASP A 81 -13.66 0.72 -19.39
C ASP A 81 -12.58 -0.09 -20.13
N SER A 82 -11.35 0.45 -20.21
CA SER A 82 -10.20 -0.34 -20.65
C SER A 82 -9.93 -1.56 -19.75
N LEU A 83 -10.10 -1.43 -18.43
CA LEU A 83 -9.84 -2.52 -17.48
C LEU A 83 -10.89 -3.64 -17.55
N LYS A 84 -12.13 -3.32 -17.93
CA LYS A 84 -13.21 -4.31 -18.12
C LYS A 84 -12.92 -5.29 -19.26
N THR A 85 -12.11 -4.90 -20.24
CA THR A 85 -11.75 -5.76 -21.39
C THR A 85 -10.78 -6.89 -21.00
N THR A 86 -10.17 -6.82 -19.82
CA THR A 86 -9.24 -7.84 -19.35
C THR A 86 -9.98 -9.08 -18.82
N GLN A 87 -9.41 -10.28 -18.97
CA GLN A 87 -9.97 -11.50 -18.36
C GLN A 87 -9.88 -11.55 -16.82
N ARG A 88 -9.27 -10.54 -16.19
CA ARG A 88 -9.07 -10.50 -14.73
C ARG A 88 -10.29 -9.85 -14.06
N PRO A 89 -10.67 -10.28 -12.85
CA PRO A 89 -11.71 -9.58 -12.08
C PRO A 89 -11.36 -8.09 -11.91
N LEU A 90 -12.31 -7.22 -12.24
CA LEU A 90 -12.11 -5.77 -12.22
C LEU A 90 -11.81 -5.25 -10.81
N ALA A 91 -12.77 -5.43 -9.89
CA ALA A 91 -12.65 -5.00 -8.51
C ALA A 91 -13.15 -6.12 -7.59
N ARG A 92 -12.23 -6.71 -6.82
CA ARG A 92 -12.52 -7.82 -5.91
C ARG A 92 -12.09 -7.51 -4.50
N ILE A 93 -12.68 -8.20 -3.54
CA ILE A 93 -12.28 -8.15 -2.14
C ILE A 93 -11.00 -8.98 -1.97
N CYS A 94 -10.00 -8.38 -1.33
CA CYS A 94 -8.90 -9.08 -0.68
C CYS A 94 -8.98 -8.79 0.82
N THR A 95 -8.81 -9.81 1.66
CA THR A 95 -8.85 -9.62 3.12
C THR A 95 -7.43 -9.37 3.62
N ASP A 96 -7.23 -8.23 4.27
CA ASP A 96 -5.93 -7.90 4.83
C ASP A 96 -5.63 -8.80 6.03
N TRP A 97 -4.51 -9.52 6.02
CA TRP A 97 -4.21 -10.44 7.12
C TRP A 97 -3.88 -9.74 8.44
N SER A 98 -3.38 -8.49 8.40
CA SER A 98 -3.00 -7.73 9.60
C SER A 98 -4.18 -6.99 10.18
N GLU A 99 -5.02 -6.39 9.33
CA GLU A 99 -6.19 -5.62 9.77
C GLU A 99 -7.47 -6.47 9.88
N LYS A 100 -7.52 -7.64 9.25
CA LYS A 100 -8.72 -8.49 9.09
C LYS A 100 -9.89 -7.80 8.40
N MET A 101 -9.60 -6.77 7.61
CA MET A 101 -10.58 -5.95 6.90
C MET A 101 -10.40 -6.06 5.38
N PRO A 102 -11.48 -5.88 4.60
CA PRO A 102 -11.41 -5.91 3.15
C PRO A 102 -10.63 -4.72 2.58
N HIS A 103 -9.89 -4.95 1.51
CA HIS A 103 -9.27 -3.91 0.70
C HIS A 103 -9.37 -4.23 -0.80
N LEU A 104 -9.25 -3.18 -1.62
CA LEU A 104 -9.43 -3.25 -3.07
C LEU A 104 -8.32 -4.04 -3.77
N ALA A 105 -8.73 -5.06 -4.51
CA ALA A 105 -7.89 -5.87 -5.38
C ALA A 105 -8.52 -6.00 -6.78
N GLY A 106 -7.90 -6.78 -7.66
CA GLY A 106 -8.31 -6.91 -9.08
C GLY A 106 -7.51 -6.00 -9.99
N SER A 107 -7.90 -5.91 -11.26
CA SER A 107 -7.23 -5.02 -12.22
C SER A 107 -7.35 -3.55 -11.83
N LEU A 108 -8.44 -3.16 -11.15
CA LEU A 108 -8.58 -1.83 -10.57
C LEU A 108 -7.61 -1.59 -9.41
N GLY A 109 -7.42 -2.56 -8.52
CA GLY A 109 -6.44 -2.44 -7.43
C GLY A 109 -5.00 -2.29 -7.94
N ASP A 110 -4.67 -2.99 -9.03
CA ASP A 110 -3.38 -2.89 -9.73
C ASP A 110 -3.16 -1.51 -10.36
N ALA A 111 -4.13 -1.07 -11.16
CA ALA A 111 -4.11 0.26 -11.76
C ALA A 111 -4.05 1.36 -10.70
N PHE A 112 -4.76 1.18 -9.58
CA PHE A 112 -4.77 2.11 -8.46
C PHE A 112 -3.39 2.21 -7.80
N LEU A 113 -2.76 1.08 -7.44
CA LEU A 113 -1.40 1.11 -6.92
C LEU A 113 -0.44 1.77 -7.91
N SER A 114 -0.55 1.43 -9.19
CA SER A 114 0.30 1.99 -10.25
C SER A 114 0.15 3.51 -10.34
N GLN A 115 -1.06 4.05 -10.25
CA GLN A 115 -1.27 5.50 -10.24
C GLN A 115 -0.75 6.18 -8.97
N LEU A 116 -0.95 5.59 -7.80
CA LEU A 116 -0.42 6.14 -6.54
C LEU A 116 1.12 6.21 -6.57
N LEU A 117 1.78 5.21 -7.17
CA LEU A 117 3.23 5.20 -7.36
C LEU A 117 3.67 6.21 -8.42
N LYS A 118 2.97 6.27 -9.57
CA LYS A 118 3.28 7.22 -10.67
C LYS A 118 3.19 8.67 -10.22
N ARG A 119 2.20 8.99 -9.38
CA ARG A 119 1.99 10.33 -8.80
C ARG A 119 2.84 10.58 -7.55
N GLN A 120 3.67 9.61 -7.14
CA GLN A 120 4.51 9.67 -5.94
C GLN A 120 3.71 9.89 -4.64
N TYR A 121 2.44 9.49 -4.59
CA TYR A 121 1.67 9.44 -3.34
C TYR A 121 2.13 8.28 -2.46
N LEU A 122 2.54 7.18 -3.10
CA LEU A 122 3.26 6.09 -2.48
C LEU A 122 4.65 5.97 -3.12
N THR A 123 5.63 5.52 -2.35
CA THR A 123 6.96 5.16 -2.86
C THR A 123 7.37 3.77 -2.38
N ARG A 124 8.19 3.09 -3.19
CA ARG A 124 8.77 1.80 -2.81
C ARG A 124 9.95 2.04 -1.88
N THR A 125 10.06 1.20 -0.85
CA THR A 125 11.22 1.19 0.04
C THR A 125 12.23 0.13 -0.42
N THR A 126 13.38 0.06 0.26
CA THR A 126 14.36 -1.03 0.06
C THR A 126 13.86 -2.38 0.57
N VAL A 127 12.81 -2.40 1.41
CA VAL A 127 12.20 -3.61 1.92
C VAL A 127 11.11 -4.08 0.96
N ARG A 128 11.20 -5.32 0.51
CA ARG A 128 10.26 -5.93 -0.43
C ARG A 128 8.81 -5.72 0.02
N ARG A 129 7.99 -5.18 -0.88
CA ARG A 129 6.54 -4.89 -0.71
C ARG A 129 6.19 -3.83 0.33
N VAL A 130 7.11 -3.33 1.13
CA VAL A 130 6.85 -2.19 2.02
C VAL A 130 6.79 -0.92 1.17
N LEU A 131 5.72 -0.16 1.36
CA LEU A 131 5.48 1.12 0.71
C LEU A 131 5.53 2.22 1.76
N ARG A 132 5.89 3.43 1.34
CA ARG A 132 5.86 4.63 2.18
C ARG A 132 4.82 5.59 1.62
N VAL A 133 3.99 6.14 2.50
CA VAL A 133 3.11 7.26 2.16
C VAL A 133 3.94 8.55 2.21
N THR A 134 3.93 9.31 1.13
CA THR A 134 4.62 10.61 1.05
C THR A 134 3.74 11.73 1.63
N ASP A 135 4.29 12.92 1.83
CA ASP A 135 3.50 14.09 2.23
C ASP A 135 2.44 14.43 1.18
N ALA A 136 2.81 14.37 -0.11
CA ALA A 136 1.86 14.54 -1.21
C ALA A 136 0.73 13.49 -1.18
N GLY A 137 1.05 12.25 -0.79
CA GLY A 137 0.06 11.19 -0.63
C GLY A 137 -0.88 11.42 0.55
N ARG A 138 -0.36 11.90 1.69
CA ARG A 138 -1.17 12.31 2.85
C ARG A 138 -2.10 13.46 2.50
N ASP A 139 -1.58 14.49 1.86
CA ASP A 139 -2.36 15.66 1.43
C ASP A 139 -3.46 15.27 0.43
N TRP A 140 -3.13 14.41 -0.54
CA TRP A 140 -4.11 13.91 -1.50
C TRP A 140 -5.21 13.11 -0.82
N ALA A 141 -4.87 12.19 0.09
CA ALA A 141 -5.84 11.39 0.82
C ALA A 141 -6.75 12.27 1.69
N LYS A 142 -6.17 13.27 2.37
CA LYS A 142 -6.92 14.24 3.16
C LYS A 142 -7.88 15.07 2.30
N LYS A 143 -7.41 15.61 1.17
CA LYS A 143 -8.21 16.48 0.31
C LYS A 143 -9.28 15.74 -0.48
N THR A 144 -9.01 14.50 -0.90
CA THR A 144 -9.85 13.79 -1.87
C THR A 144 -10.74 12.73 -1.22
N LEU A 145 -10.23 12.09 -0.16
CA LEU A 145 -10.91 11.00 0.55
C LEU A 145 -11.29 11.39 1.98
N HIS A 146 -10.89 12.58 2.45
CA HIS A 146 -11.17 13.08 3.81
C HIS A 146 -10.67 12.13 4.91
N ILE A 147 -9.49 11.52 4.70
CA ILE A 147 -8.83 10.66 5.68
C ILE A 147 -7.42 11.17 5.98
N ASP A 148 -6.98 11.01 7.23
CA ASP A 148 -5.61 11.28 7.66
C ASP A 148 -4.83 9.95 7.70
N LEU A 149 -3.71 9.88 6.96
CA LEU A 149 -2.85 8.69 6.83
C LEU A 149 -1.55 8.85 7.62
#